data_AF-A0A1M3BTH2-F1
#
_entry.id   AF-A0A1M3BTH2-F1
#
_cell.length_a   1.000
_cell.length_b   1.000
_cell.length_c   1.000
_cell.angle_alpha   90.00
_cell.angle_beta   90.00
_cell.angle_gamma   90.00
#
_symmetry.space_group_name_H-M   'P 1'
#
loop_
_entity.id
_entity.type
_entity.pdbx_description
1 polymer ?
#
loop_
_entity_poly.entity_id
_entity_poly.type
_entity_poly.pdbx_seq_one_letter_code
_entity_poly.pdbx_strand_id
1 'polypeptide(L)' 'MSEANKTVQEKMSELSELVAWFQSPAFKLEDAVTKFKQAESLAEEIEKDLTKLKNDIKVVKKKFDGEA' A
#
# COMPACT_ATOMS: atom_id res chain seq x y z
N MET A 1 12.09 17.81 8.54
CA MET A 1 11.13 16.76 8.93
C MET A 1 10.83 16.01 7.64
N SER A 2 11.37 14.81 7.48
CA SER A 2 11.27 14.10 6.21
C SER A 2 9.86 13.53 6.08
N GLU A 3 9.05 14.14 5.22
CA GLU A 3 7.89 13.50 4.59
C GLU A 3 8.42 12.34 3.73
N ALA A 4 8.91 11.29 4.40
CA ALA A 4 9.31 10.07 3.74
C ALA A 4 8.02 9.49 3.14
N ASN A 5 7.91 9.57 1.81
CA ASN A 5 6.92 8.83 1.07
C ASN A 5 7.02 7.38 1.54
N LYS A 6 6.04 6.92 2.32
CA LYS A 6 6.01 5.56 2.85
C LYS A 6 6.17 4.59 1.70
N THR A 7 7.13 3.70 1.82
CA THR A 7 7.35 2.67 0.81
C THR A 7 6.14 1.75 0.73
N VAL A 8 5.95 1.06 -0.40
CA VAL A 8 4.90 0.05 -0.55
C VAL A 8 4.96 -0.99 0.58
N GLN A 9 6.16 -1.35 1.02
CA GLN A 9 6.38 -2.28 2.12
C GLN A 9 5.88 -1.72 3.46
N GLU A 10 6.16 -0.46 3.77
CA GLU A 10 5.65 0.19 4.98
C GLU A 10 4.13 0.29 4.98
N LYS A 11 3.53 0.64 3.84
CA LYS A 11 2.07 0.65 3.67
C LYS A 11 1.49 -0.75 3.89
N MET A 12 2.12 -1.82 3.37
CA MET A 12 1.68 -3.20 3.62
C MET A 12 1.79 -3.61 5.10
N SER A 13 2.84 -3.18 5.79
CA SER A 13 2.98 -3.40 7.24
C SER A 13 1.86 -2.71 8.01
N GLU A 14 1.57 -1.44 7.71
CA GLU A 14 0.46 -0.71 8.35
C GLU A 14 -0.90 -1.36 8.06
N LEU A 15 -1.12 -1.86 6.84
CA LEU A 15 -2.34 -2.60 6.52
C LEU A 15 -2.46 -3.86 7.37
N SER A 16 -1.34 -4.57 7.57
CA SER A 16 -1.29 -5.77 8.40
C SER A 16 -1.58 -5.44 9.87
N GLU A 17 -1.07 -4.32 10.38
CA GLU A 17 -1.37 -3.83 11.73
C GLU A 17 -2.84 -3.43 11.90
N LEU A 18 -3.43 -2.78 10.89
CA LEU A 18 -4.86 -2.48 10.88
C LEU A 18 -5.70 -3.76 10.95
N VAL A 19 -5.37 -4.77 10.14
CA VAL A 19 -6.03 -6.09 10.17
C VAL A 19 -5.82 -6.79 11.51
N ALA A 20 -4.62 -6.72 12.10
CA ALA A 20 -4.35 -7.28 13.41
C ALA A 20 -5.15 -6.59 14.52
N TRP A 21 -5.38 -5.27 14.40
CA TRP A 21 -6.25 -4.53 15.33
C TRP A 21 -7.70 -5.05 15.30
N PHE A 22 -8.23 -5.44 14.14
CA PHE A 22 -9.56 -6.06 14.05
C PHE A 22 -9.68 -7.39 14.81
N GLN A 23 -8.56 -8.10 14.99
CA GLN A 23 -8.49 -9.37 15.72
C GLN A 23 -8.08 -9.17 17.20
N SER A 24 -7.81 -7.93 17.60
CA SER A 24 -7.33 -7.59 18.93
C SER A 24 -8.49 -7.37 19.91
N PRO A 25 -8.29 -7.62 21.22
CA PRO A 25 -9.25 -7.24 22.26
C PRO A 25 -9.53 -5.72 22.34
N ALA A 26 -8.70 -4.90 21.69
CA ALA A 26 -8.92 -3.45 21.56
C ALA A 26 -9.93 -3.08 20.44
N PHE A 27 -10.50 -4.07 19.75
CA PHE A 27 -11.50 -3.87 18.72
C PHE A 27 -12.74 -3.17 19.28
N LYS A 28 -13.19 -2.13 18.58
CA LYS A 28 -14.45 -1.43 18.84
C LYS A 28 -15.24 -1.28 17.56
N LEU A 29 -16.52 -1.65 17.59
CA LEU A 29 -17.40 -1.58 16.43
C LEU A 29 -17.54 -0.14 15.88
N GLU A 30 -17.55 0.85 16.76
CA GLU A 30 -17.63 2.26 16.41
C GLU A 30 -16.39 2.73 15.61
N ASP A 31 -15.21 2.25 16.00
CA ASP A 31 -13.95 2.54 15.31
C ASP A 31 -13.74 1.64 14.08
N ALA A 32 -14.47 0.51 13.98
CA ALA A 32 -14.30 -0.48 12.92
C ALA A 32 -14.53 0.13 11.54
N VAL A 33 -15.55 0.98 11.38
CA VAL A 33 -15.85 1.65 10.10
C VAL A 33 -14.71 2.58 9.70
N THR A 34 -14.17 3.34 10.66
CA THR A 34 -13.04 4.25 10.42
C THR A 34 -11.79 3.46 10.04
N LYS A 35 -11.43 2.43 10.82
CA LYS A 35 -10.27 1.58 10.57
C LYS A 35 -10.39 0.82 9.24
N PHE A 36 -11.60 0.41 8.88
CA PHE A 36 -11.87 -0.27 7.61
C PHE A 36 -11.62 0.69 6.44
N LYS A 37 -12.17 1.91 6.49
CA LYS A 37 -11.90 2.93 5.47
C LYS A 37 -10.41 3.28 5.36
N GLN A 38 -9.71 3.33 6.49
CA GLN A 38 -8.25 3.52 6.48
C GLN A 38 -7.54 2.36 5.79
N ALA A 39 -7.91 1.11 6.09
CA ALA A 39 -7.33 -0.06 5.45
C ALA A 39 -7.63 -0.11 3.94
N GLU A 40 -8.86 0.23 3.55
CA GLU A 40 -9.28 0.30 2.15
C GLU A 40 -8.46 1.34 1.37
N SER A 41 -8.37 2.57 1.88
CA SER A 41 -7.59 3.64 1.24
C SER A 41 -6.10 3.27 1.15
N LEU A 42 -5.55 2.62 2.17
CA LEU A 42 -4.16 2.18 2.18
C LEU A 42 -3.91 1.06 1.16
N ALA A 43 -4.85 0.13 1.02
CA ALA A 43 -4.80 -0.92 0.01
C ALA A 43 -4.87 -0.35 -1.42
N GLU A 44 -5.74 0.64 -1.67
CA GLU A 44 -5.81 1.33 -2.97
C GLU A 44 -4.50 2.05 -3.30
N GLU A 45 -3.86 2.69 -2.31
CA GLU A 45 -2.56 3.32 -2.50
C GLU A 45 -1.46 2.31 -2.84
N ILE A 46 -1.41 1.17 -2.13
CA ILE A 46 -0.48 0.08 -2.40
C ILE A 46 -0.66 -0.44 -3.83
N GLU A 47 -1.90 -0.65 -4.25
CA GLU A 47 -2.20 -1.13 -5.60
C GLU A 47 -1.75 -0.14 -6.67
N LYS A 48 -1.99 1.17 -6.45
CA LYS A 48 -1.50 2.23 -7.33
C LYS A 48 0.01 2.24 -7.44
N ASP A 49 0.71 2.15 -6.31
CA ASP A 49 2.17 2.17 -6.27
C ASP A 49 2.76 0.92 -6.95
N LEU A 50 2.20 -0.27 -6.70
CA LEU A 50 2.59 -1.52 -7.37
C LEU A 50 2.34 -1.45 -8.89
N THR A 51 1.21 -0.89 -9.30
CA THR A 51 0.87 -0.71 -10.72
C THR A 51 1.83 0.26 -11.39
N LYS A 52 2.20 1.34 -10.72
CA LYS A 52 3.18 2.31 -11.19
C LYS A 52 4.55 1.66 -11.36
N LEU A 53 5.03 0.93 -10.34
CA LEU A 53 6.28 0.17 -10.41
C LEU A 53 6.29 -0.85 -11.56
N LYS A 54 5.19 -1.58 -11.75
CA LYS A 54 5.03 -2.51 -12.87
C LYS A 54 5.12 -1.80 -14.23
N ASN A 55 4.51 -0.63 -14.36
CA ASN A 55 4.58 0.17 -15.59
C ASN A 55 5.99 0.70 -15.84
N ASP A 56 6.67 1.20 -14.81
CA ASP A 56 8.05 1.67 -14.91
C ASP A 56 8.99 0.54 -15.35
N ILE A 57 8.85 -0.66 -14.79
CA ILE A 57 9.60 -1.86 -15.21
C ILE A 57 9.33 -2.19 -16.67
N LYS A 58 8.07 -2.15 -17.13
CA LYS A 58 7.72 -2.40 -18.54
C LYS A 58 8.34 -1.37 -19.48
N VAL A 59 8.34 -0.09 -19.10
CA VAL A 59 8.95 0.99 -19.88
C VAL A 59 10.46 0.81 -19.97
N VAL A 60 11.12 0.51 -18.85
CA VAL A 60 12.56 0.20 -18.83
C VAL A 60 12.87 -0.98 -19.73
N LYS A 61 12.15 -2.10 -19.57
CA LYS A 61 12.33 -3.28 -20.42
C LYS A 61 12.18 -2.95 -21.91
N LYS A 62 11.15 -2.19 -22.29
CA LYS A 62 10.93 -1.77 -23.68
C LYS A 62 12.03 -0.87 -24.23
N LYS A 63 12.65 -0.02 -23.39
CA LYS A 63 13.81 0.78 -23.78
C LYS A 63 15.03 -0.10 -24.03
N PHE A 64 15.29 -1.06 -23.14
CA PHE A 64 16.42 -1.99 -23.27
C PHE A 64 16.26 -2.99 -24.42
N ASP A 65 15.05 -3.53 -24.66
CA ASP A 65 14.76 -4.41 -25.81
C ASP A 65 14.74 -3.65 -27.15
N GLY A 66 14.73 -2.31 -27.14
CA GLY A 66 14.70 -1.46 -28.33
C GLY A 66 16.07 -0.95 -28.81
N GLU A 67 17.16 -1.27 -28.10
CA GLU A 67 18.55 -0.94 -28.49
C GLU A 67 19.28 -2.13 -29.17
N ALA A 68 18.54 -3.08 -29.76
CA ALA A 68 19.10 -4.20 -30.52
C ALA A 68 18.89 -4.05 -32.03
#